data_AF-A0AAV4ZIC1-F1
#
_entry.id   AF-A0AAV4ZIC1-F1
#
_cell.length_a   1.000
_cell.length_b   1.000
_cell.length_c   1.000
_cell.angle_alpha   90.00
_cell.angle_beta   90.00
_cell.angle_gamma   90.00
#
_symmetry.space_group_name_H-M   'P 1'
#
loop_
_entity.id
_entity.type
_entity.pdbx_description
1 polymer ?
#
loop_
_entity_poly.entity_id
_entity_poly.type
_entity_poly.pdbx_seq_one_letter_code
_entity_poly.pdbx_strand_id
1 'polypeptide(L)'
;MSAAAGDRPVRGINTIVLSDGREIHLDDVVTAAEGQAILDDVDQGIDAIERQLTSGIGPNDPDWRRRAELALKRKRRSRPRIQQRIGELRRAERQAAPLPSGTTSPADGKRKAFVTAAYEVLGHEVCTEVWARAQEMRPEIFTDGQVPA
;
A
#
# COMPACT_ATOMS: atom_id res chain seq x y z
N MET A 1 33.53 -27.84 -10.73
CA MET A 1 33.34 -26.40 -10.42
C MET A 1 33.46 -25.60 -11.71
N SER A 2 32.38 -24.93 -12.16
CA SER A 2 32.46 -23.56 -12.71
C SER A 2 31.17 -23.13 -13.43
N ALA A 3 30.70 -21.95 -12.99
CA ALA A 3 29.83 -20.98 -13.64
C ALA A 3 28.44 -21.44 -14.12
N ALA A 4 27.48 -21.34 -13.20
CA ALA A 4 26.10 -21.05 -13.55
C ALA A 4 26.06 -19.77 -14.41
N ALA A 5 25.53 -19.91 -15.62
CA ALA A 5 25.18 -18.77 -16.45
C ALA A 5 24.11 -17.96 -15.72
N GLY A 6 24.54 -16.86 -15.10
CA GLY A 6 23.65 -15.86 -14.55
C GLY A 6 22.74 -15.37 -15.67
N ASP A 7 21.46 -15.68 -15.50
CA ASP A 7 20.34 -15.11 -16.22
C ASP A 7 20.53 -13.58 -16.25
N ARG A 8 20.91 -13.04 -17.41
CA ARG A 8 21.07 -11.59 -17.56
C ARG A 8 19.67 -11.02 -17.67
N PRO A 9 19.17 -10.26 -16.67
CA PRO A 9 17.85 -9.67 -16.78
C PRO A 9 17.84 -8.78 -18.02
N VAL A 10 16.81 -8.96 -18.84
CA VAL A 10 16.61 -8.23 -20.10
C VAL A 10 16.58 -6.72 -19.80
N ARG A 11 17.74 -6.07 -19.95
CA ARG A 11 17.88 -4.61 -19.87
C ARG A 11 16.94 -3.99 -20.90
N GLY A 12 15.94 -3.27 -20.42
CA GLY A 12 15.17 -2.35 -21.27
C GLY A 12 13.66 -2.34 -21.06
N ILE A 13 13.09 -3.29 -20.32
CA ILE A 13 11.63 -3.38 -20.15
C ILE A 13 11.18 -2.98 -18.73
N ASN A 14 11.95 -3.33 -17.70
CA ASN A 14 11.59 -3.06 -16.30
C ASN A 14 12.32 -1.87 -15.67
N THR A 15 13.10 -1.11 -16.45
CA THR A 15 13.84 0.05 -15.94
C THR A 15 13.03 1.34 -16.09
N ILE A 16 12.94 2.11 -15.02
CA ILE A 16 12.28 3.42 -14.94
C ILE A 16 13.36 4.49 -14.77
N VAL A 17 13.25 5.58 -15.53
CA VAL A 17 14.14 6.73 -15.42
C VAL A 17 13.41 7.85 -14.68
N LEU A 18 13.95 8.22 -13.52
CA LEU A 18 13.43 9.30 -12.68
C LEU A 18 13.79 10.68 -13.22
N SER A 19 13.22 11.74 -12.64
CA SER A 19 13.50 13.13 -12.99
C SER A 19 14.97 13.54 -12.75
N ASP A 20 15.61 12.96 -11.74
CA ASP A 20 17.03 13.18 -11.39
C ASP A 20 18.01 12.38 -12.27
N GLY A 21 17.49 11.63 -13.25
CA GLY A 21 18.30 10.81 -14.16
C GLY A 21 18.70 9.45 -13.60
N ARG A 22 18.32 9.10 -12.36
CA ARG A 22 18.54 7.75 -11.83
C ARG A 22 17.66 6.74 -12.55
N GLU A 23 18.23 5.54 -12.72
CA GLU A 23 17.54 4.38 -13.25
C GLU A 23 17.19 3.43 -12.11
N ILE A 24 15.92 3.03 -12.02
CA ILE A 24 15.41 2.08 -11.03
C ILE A 24 14.86 0.87 -11.76
N HIS A 25 15.20 -0.34 -11.30
CA HIS A 25 14.53 -1.55 -11.76
C HIS A 25 13.23 -1.73 -10.98
N LEU A 26 12.13 -1.98 -11.69
CA LEU A 26 10.81 -2.12 -11.06
C LEU A 26 10.77 -3.27 -10.04
N ASP A 27 11.59 -4.30 -10.25
CA ASP A 27 11.70 -5.46 -9.35
C ASP A 27 12.39 -5.12 -8.02
N ASP A 28 13.21 -4.05 -7.99
CA ASP A 28 13.89 -3.58 -6.78
C ASP A 28 12.96 -2.77 -5.87
N VAL A 29 11.76 -2.41 -6.33
CA VAL A 29 10.76 -1.71 -5.54
C VAL A 29 10.11 -2.70 -4.57
N VAL A 30 10.38 -2.51 -3.28
CA VAL A 30 10.02 -3.49 -2.22
C VAL A 30 8.75 -3.09 -1.49
N THR A 31 8.38 -1.81 -1.48
CA THR A 31 7.19 -1.31 -0.75
C THR A 31 6.23 -0.54 -1.64
N ALA A 32 4.94 -0.58 -1.31
CA ALA A 32 3.93 0.17 -2.02
C ALA A 32 4.15 1.69 -1.90
N ALA A 33 4.68 2.14 -0.76
CA ALA A 33 5.01 3.55 -0.52
C ALA A 33 6.16 4.03 -1.43
N GLU A 34 7.22 3.24 -1.55
CA GLU A 34 8.32 3.50 -2.49
C GLU A 34 7.82 3.52 -3.94
N GLY A 35 7.00 2.53 -4.33
CA GLY A 35 6.39 2.50 -5.66
C GLY A 35 5.53 3.73 -5.94
N GLN A 36 4.78 4.21 -4.94
CA GLN A 36 3.97 5.43 -5.07
C GLN A 36 4.85 6.67 -5.26
N ALA A 37 5.94 6.81 -4.49
CA ALA A 37 6.87 7.92 -4.66
C ALA A 37 7.51 7.95 -6.07
N ILE A 38 7.82 6.76 -6.62
CA ILE A 38 8.32 6.62 -8.01
C ILE A 38 7.24 7.03 -9.02
N LEU A 39 5.98 6.63 -8.79
CA LEU A 39 4.85 7.02 -9.65
C LEU A 39 4.66 8.54 -9.67
N ASP A 40 4.75 9.18 -8.50
CA ASP A 40 4.57 10.63 -8.34
C ASP A 40 5.70 11.40 -9.07
N ASP A 41 6.96 10.93 -8.99
CA ASP A 41 8.07 11.52 -9.76
C ASP A 41 7.89 11.38 -11.27
N VAL A 42 7.42 10.20 -11.72
CA VAL A 42 7.13 9.95 -13.14
C VAL A 42 6.02 10.89 -13.63
N ASP A 43 4.95 11.05 -12.86
CA ASP A 43 3.82 11.93 -13.20
C ASP A 43 4.27 13.41 -13.20
N GLN A 44 5.05 13.84 -12.21
CA GLN A 44 5.63 15.19 -12.18
C GLN A 44 6.53 15.44 -13.41
N GLY A 45 7.32 14.45 -13.82
CA GLY A 45 8.16 14.53 -15.02
C GLY A 45 7.36 14.60 -16.32
N ILE A 46 6.23 13.90 -16.41
CA ILE A 46 5.28 14.00 -17.53
C ILE A 46 4.75 15.43 -17.61
N ASP A 47 4.23 15.95 -16.50
CA ASP A 47 3.66 17.31 -16.43
C ASP A 47 4.69 18.39 -16.77
N ALA A 48 5.95 18.20 -16.36
CA ALA A 48 7.04 19.12 -16.67
C ALA A 48 7.35 19.15 -18.17
N ILE A 49 7.47 17.98 -18.81
CA ILE A 49 7.75 17.88 -20.25
C ILE A 49 6.58 18.43 -21.07
N GLU A 50 5.34 18.12 -20.69
CA GLU A 50 4.14 18.63 -21.36
C GLU A 50 4.07 20.15 -21.28
N ARG A 51 4.31 20.74 -20.09
CA ARG A 51 4.37 22.20 -19.95
C ARG A 51 5.45 22.84 -20.83
N GLN A 52 6.63 22.25 -20.93
CA GLN A 52 7.70 22.75 -21.81
C GLN A 52 7.32 22.68 -23.28
N LEU A 53 6.71 21.57 -23.72
CA LEU A 53 6.24 21.40 -25.09
C LEU A 53 5.10 22.37 -25.46
N THR A 54 4.16 22.61 -24.53
CA THR A 54 3.04 23.55 -24.73
C THR A 54 3.49 25.01 -24.73
N SER A 55 4.38 25.38 -23.81
CA SER A 55 4.87 26.76 -23.69
C SER A 55 5.89 27.16 -24.77
N GLY A 56 6.44 26.18 -25.50
CA GLY A 56 7.54 26.43 -26.45
C GLY A 56 8.85 26.84 -25.76
N ILE A 57 8.90 26.78 -24.42
CA ILE A 57 10.09 27.07 -23.62
C ILE A 57 10.95 25.81 -23.61
N GLY A 58 11.67 25.61 -24.70
CA GLY A 58 12.72 24.62 -24.84
C GLY A 58 14.02 25.28 -25.32
N PRO A 59 15.17 24.61 -25.21
CA PRO A 59 16.35 24.96 -26.01
C PRO A 59 15.94 25.15 -27.48
N ASN A 60 16.53 26.14 -28.17
CA ASN A 60 16.35 26.38 -29.62
C ASN A 60 16.91 25.24 -30.52
N ASP A 61 17.03 24.04 -29.97
CA ASP A 61 17.54 22.84 -30.60
C ASP A 61 16.36 22.01 -31.16
N PRO A 62 16.25 21.81 -32.48
CA PRO A 62 15.25 20.94 -33.08
C PRO A 62 15.26 19.51 -32.52
N ASP A 63 16.44 19.02 -32.10
CA ASP A 63 16.56 17.69 -31.51
C ASP A 63 16.04 17.63 -30.07
N TRP A 64 15.96 18.77 -29.36
CA TRP A 64 15.38 18.81 -28.01
C TRP A 64 13.94 18.36 -28.03
N ARG A 65 13.12 18.87 -28.97
CA ARG A 65 11.70 18.53 -29.04
C ARG A 65 11.51 17.03 -29.25
N ARG A 66 12.30 16.44 -30.14
CA ARG A 66 12.28 15.00 -30.41
C ARG A 66 12.68 14.19 -29.17
N ARG A 67 13.71 14.62 -28.43
CA ARG A 67 14.14 13.99 -27.17
C ARG A 67 13.07 14.10 -26.09
N ALA A 68 12.42 15.26 -25.95
CA ALA A 68 11.35 15.50 -25.00
C ALA A 68 10.12 14.61 -25.29
N GLU A 69 9.70 14.51 -26.55
CA GLU A 69 8.60 13.62 -26.97
C GLU A 69 8.93 12.13 -26.71
N LEU A 70 10.19 11.72 -26.94
CA LEU A 70 10.63 10.36 -26.65
C LEU A 70 10.62 10.07 -25.14
N ALA A 71 11.10 11.00 -24.33
CA ALA A 71 11.09 10.90 -22.87
C ALA A 71 9.65 10.83 -22.32
N LEU A 72 8.75 11.69 -22.83
CA LEU A 72 7.32 11.68 -22.50
C LEU A 72 6.69 10.32 -22.82
N LYS A 73 6.94 9.80 -24.02
CA LYS A 73 6.45 8.48 -24.43
C LYS A 73 6.98 7.37 -23.53
N ARG A 74 8.25 7.42 -23.11
CA ARG A 74 8.84 6.43 -22.20
C ARG A 74 8.17 6.49 -20.82
N LYS A 75 8.03 7.68 -20.23
CA LYS A 75 7.38 7.87 -18.92
C LYS A 75 5.91 7.43 -18.91
N ARG A 76 5.13 7.78 -19.95
CA ARG A 76 3.74 7.31 -20.09
C ARG A 76 3.62 5.79 -20.20
N ARG A 77 4.61 5.11 -20.81
CA ARG A 77 4.63 3.65 -20.95
C ARG A 77 5.05 2.91 -19.68
N SER A 78 5.85 3.52 -18.80
CA SER A 78 6.23 2.91 -17.52
C SER A 78 5.11 2.99 -16.48
N ARG A 79 4.25 4.01 -16.56
CA ARG A 79 3.18 4.29 -15.59
C ARG A 79 2.29 3.07 -15.25
N PRO A 80 1.74 2.31 -16.22
CA PRO A 80 0.87 1.16 -15.91
C PRO A 80 1.61 0.05 -15.16
N ARG A 81 2.90 -0.15 -15.45
CA ARG A 81 3.71 -1.19 -14.79
C ARG A 81 4.00 -0.83 -13.35
N ILE A 82 4.29 0.45 -13.07
CA ILE A 82 4.46 0.96 -11.71
C ILE A 82 3.17 0.76 -10.91
N GLN A 83 2.02 1.11 -11.49
CA GLN A 83 0.71 0.93 -10.85
C GLN A 83 0.41 -0.55 -10.57
N GLN A 84 0.73 -1.45 -11.50
CA GLN A 84 0.58 -2.89 -11.29
C GLN A 84 1.43 -3.36 -10.10
N ARG A 85 2.72 -2.99 -10.08
CA ARG A 85 3.64 -3.35 -8.99
C ARG A 85 3.17 -2.82 -7.64
N ILE A 86 2.73 -1.56 -7.57
CA ILE A 86 2.13 -0.99 -6.35
C ILE A 86 0.93 -1.83 -5.92
N GLY A 87 0.06 -2.23 -6.85
CA GLY A 87 -1.10 -3.05 -6.55
C GLY A 87 -0.76 -4.43 -5.99
N GLU A 88 0.32 -5.06 -6.49
CA GLU A 88 0.87 -6.31 -5.97
C GLU A 88 1.45 -6.13 -4.57
N LEU A 89 2.26 -5.09 -4.36
CA LEU A 89 2.86 -4.76 -3.08
C LEU A 89 1.80 -4.46 -2.01
N ARG A 90 0.77 -3.66 -2.32
CA ARG A 90 -0.35 -3.40 -1.41
C ARG A 90 -1.14 -4.66 -1.04
N ARG A 91 -1.19 -5.65 -1.92
CA ARG A 91 -1.84 -6.94 -1.64
C ARG A 91 -0.96 -7.79 -0.73
N ALA A 92 0.34 -7.86 -1.02
CA ALA A 92 1.31 -8.56 -0.19
C ALA A 92 1.41 -7.95 1.22
N GLU A 93 1.47 -6.63 1.34
CA GLU A 93 1.47 -5.91 2.61
C GLU A 93 0.20 -6.17 3.43
N ARG A 94 -0.97 -6.22 2.78
CA ARG A 94 -2.23 -6.57 3.47
C ARG A 94 -2.29 -8.02 3.94
N GLN A 95 -1.64 -8.94 3.22
CA GLN A 95 -1.54 -10.35 3.63
C GLN A 95 -0.49 -10.57 4.72
N ALA A 96 0.57 -9.75 4.74
CA ALA A 96 1.62 -9.79 5.74
C ALA A 96 1.27 -9.01 7.01
N ALA A 97 0.36 -8.04 6.92
CA ALA A 97 -0.20 -7.37 8.09
C ALA A 97 -0.93 -8.41 8.94
N PRO A 98 -0.64 -8.50 10.26
CA PRO A 98 -1.50 -9.24 11.16
C PRO A 98 -2.92 -8.75 10.93
N LEU A 99 -3.85 -9.68 10.67
CA LEU A 99 -5.28 -9.36 10.65
C LEU A 99 -5.55 -8.44 11.85
N PRO A 100 -6.09 -7.22 11.66
CA PRO A 100 -6.52 -6.45 12.81
C PRO A 100 -7.52 -7.33 13.53
N SER A 101 -7.17 -7.78 14.74
CA SER A 101 -8.04 -8.59 15.58
C SER A 101 -9.34 -7.81 15.78
N GLY A 102 -10.36 -8.15 14.98
CA GLY A 102 -11.66 -7.50 14.95
C GLY A 102 -11.62 -6.07 14.39
N THR A 103 -12.29 -5.85 13.27
CA THR A 103 -12.98 -4.57 13.05
C THR A 103 -13.94 -4.35 14.22
N THR A 104 -13.51 -3.62 15.26
CA THR A 104 -14.43 -3.16 16.31
C THR A 104 -15.50 -2.32 15.64
N SER A 105 -16.69 -2.87 15.53
CA SER A 105 -17.87 -2.12 15.13
C SER A 105 -18.06 -0.95 16.10
N PRO A 106 -18.68 0.18 15.71
CA PRO A 106 -19.09 1.22 16.66
C PRO A 106 -19.89 0.65 17.85
N ALA A 107 -20.58 -0.48 17.67
CA ALA A 107 -21.24 -1.23 18.74
C ALA A 107 -20.24 -1.81 19.76
N ASP A 108 -19.07 -2.29 19.32
CA ASP A 108 -18.01 -2.81 20.20
C ASP A 108 -17.37 -1.70 21.02
N GLY A 109 -17.17 -0.52 20.42
CA GLY A 109 -16.69 0.66 21.13
C GLY A 109 -17.62 1.06 22.29
N LYS A 110 -18.94 1.06 22.04
CA LYS A 110 -19.96 1.35 23.08
C LYS A 110 -19.98 0.28 24.17
N ARG A 111 -19.91 -1.01 23.80
CA ARG A 111 -19.83 -2.13 24.77
C ARG A 111 -18.60 -2.02 25.66
N LYS A 112 -17.43 -1.75 25.06
CA LYS A 112 -16.17 -1.60 25.81
C LYS A 112 -16.23 -0.42 26.79
N ALA A 113 -16.76 0.72 26.36
CA ALA A 113 -16.92 1.90 27.21
C ALA A 113 -17.86 1.61 28.40
N PHE A 114 -18.99 0.93 28.16
CA PHE A 114 -19.91 0.53 29.22
C PHE A 114 -19.26 -0.43 30.22
N VAL A 115 -18.58 -1.47 29.74
CA VAL A 115 -17.89 -2.44 30.62
C VAL A 115 -16.83 -1.75 31.47
N THR A 116 -16.04 -0.85 30.88
CA THR A 116 -15.01 -0.08 31.60
C THR A 116 -15.64 0.77 32.71
N ALA A 117 -16.70 1.52 32.40
CA ALA A 117 -17.42 2.32 33.39
C ALA A 117 -18.06 1.46 34.50
N ALA A 118 -18.58 0.28 34.16
CA ALA A 118 -19.13 -0.65 35.14
C ALA A 118 -18.07 -1.13 36.14
N TYR A 119 -16.86 -1.45 35.67
CA TYR A 119 -15.75 -1.83 36.55
C TYR A 119 -15.30 -0.67 37.47
N GLU A 120 -15.32 0.57 36.98
CA GLU A 120 -14.98 1.75 37.79
C GLU A 120 -16.04 2.07 38.86
N VAL A 121 -17.32 1.89 38.54
CA VAL A 121 -18.44 2.26 39.44
C VAL A 121 -18.79 1.14 40.41
N LEU A 122 -18.84 -0.11 39.95
CA LEU A 122 -19.31 -1.26 40.74
C LEU A 122 -18.15 -2.06 41.35
N GLY A 123 -16.94 -1.88 40.85
CA GLY A 123 -15.76 -2.62 41.28
C GLY A 123 -15.65 -4.01 40.64
N HIS A 124 -14.44 -4.58 40.76
CA HIS A 124 -14.07 -5.83 40.09
C HIS A 124 -14.88 -7.05 40.55
N GLU A 125 -15.13 -7.16 41.86
CA GLU A 125 -15.81 -8.32 42.44
C GLU A 125 -17.26 -8.42 41.94
N VAL A 126 -18.02 -7.32 42.02
CA VAL A 126 -19.42 -7.27 41.57
C VAL A 126 -19.52 -7.53 40.06
N CYS A 127 -18.61 -6.95 39.25
CA CYS A 127 -18.59 -7.23 37.82
C CYS A 127 -18.29 -8.70 37.49
N THR A 128 -17.44 -9.36 38.28
CA THR A 128 -17.10 -10.77 38.09
C THR A 128 -18.28 -11.68 38.47
N GLU A 129 -19.01 -11.37 39.54
CA GLU A 129 -20.23 -12.09 39.91
C GLU A 129 -21.33 -11.94 38.85
N VAL A 130 -21.52 -10.72 38.33
CA VAL A 130 -22.46 -10.46 37.23
C VAL A 130 -22.06 -11.24 35.98
N TRP A 131 -20.76 -11.31 35.67
CA TRP A 131 -20.26 -12.10 34.54
C TRP A 131 -20.55 -13.59 34.71
N ALA A 132 -20.24 -14.16 35.87
CA ALA A 132 -20.52 -15.56 36.18
C ALA A 132 -22.02 -15.87 36.09
N ARG A 133 -22.86 -14.99 36.63
CA ARG A 133 -24.32 -15.14 36.55
C ARG A 133 -24.85 -15.02 35.11
N ALA A 134 -24.28 -14.11 34.31
CA ALA A 134 -24.65 -13.98 32.91
C ALA A 134 -24.28 -15.23 32.10
N GLN A 135 -23.13 -15.85 32.41
CA GLN A 135 -22.69 -17.11 31.81
C GLN A 135 -23.62 -18.28 32.18
N GLU A 136 -24.08 -18.36 33.43
CA GLU A 136 -25.08 -19.35 33.85
C GLU A 136 -26.43 -19.16 33.14
N MET A 137 -26.84 -17.90 32.91
CA MET A 137 -28.13 -17.59 32.31
C MET A 137 -28.17 -17.77 30.79
N ARG A 138 -27.05 -17.56 30.10
CA ARG A 138 -26.96 -17.61 28.63
C ARG A 138 -25.69 -18.30 28.16
N PRO A 139 -25.46 -19.57 28.52
CA PRO A 139 -24.22 -20.27 28.24
C PRO A 139 -23.86 -20.31 26.75
N GLU A 140 -24.85 -20.30 25.86
CA GLU A 140 -24.70 -20.33 24.40
C GLU A 140 -23.94 -19.13 23.82
N ILE A 141 -23.94 -17.99 24.51
CA ILE A 141 -23.23 -16.77 24.08
C ILE A 141 -21.78 -16.77 24.58
N PHE A 142 -21.47 -17.57 25.61
CA PHE A 142 -20.15 -17.67 26.23
C PHE A 142 -19.36 -18.91 25.77
N THR A 143 -19.90 -19.69 24.83
CA THR A 143 -19.17 -20.75 24.14
C THR A 143 -18.23 -20.16 23.09
N ASP A 144 -16.92 -20.20 23.35
CA ASP A 144 -15.89 -19.94 22.35
C ASP A 144 -16.02 -20.97 21.22
N GLY A 145 -16.46 -20.54 20.03
CA GLY A 145 -16.14 -21.27 18.79
C GLY A 145 -17.28 -21.82 17.91
N GLN A 146 -18.51 -21.29 17.94
CA GLN A 146 -19.40 -21.42 16.78
C GLN A 146 -19.72 -20.06 16.19
N VAL A 147 -18.92 -19.68 15.18
CA VAL A 147 -19.36 -18.74 14.15
C VAL A 147 -20.39 -19.48 13.31
N PRO A 148 -21.69 -19.13 13.32
CA PRO A 148 -22.63 -19.71 12.37
C PRO A 148 -22.28 -19.24 10.96
N ALA A 149 -22.24 -20.20 10.03
CA ALA A 149 -22.05 -19.99 8.60
C ALA A 149 -23.22 -19.22 7.96
#